data_AF-A0A6B3FIV8-F1
#
_entry.id   AF-A0A6B3FIV8-F1
#
_cell.length_a   1.000
_cell.length_b   1.000
_cell.length_c   1.000
_cell.angle_alpha   90.00
_cell.angle_beta   90.00
_cell.angle_gamma   90.00
#
_symmetry.space_group_name_H-M   'P 1'
#
loop_
_entity.id
_entity.type
_entity.pdbx_description
1 polymer ?
#
loop_
_entity_poly.entity_id
_entity_poly.type
_entity_poly.pdbx_seq_one_letter_code
_entity_poly.pdbx_strand_id
1 'polypeptide(L)'
;MSALKGRLTDGLYGLGWSAVKTLPEPAATRLFRTIADQVWKRRGKSVLRLESNLARVVPDASPARLAELSRAGMRSYMRYWMESFRLPTWSPERIREGIDVKDAHLLTEGLDAGKGVILALPHLGNWDHAGAWVTTHLKVPFTTVAERLEPATLYDRFVAYR
;
A
#
# COMPACT_ATOMS: atom_id res chain seq x y z
N MET A 1 17.51 -16.17 7.55
CA MET A 1 16.38 -16.71 6.73
C MET A 1 16.98 -17.22 5.41
N SER A 2 16.66 -18.44 4.96
CA SER A 2 17.38 -19.10 3.85
C SER A 2 17.40 -18.27 2.55
N ALA A 3 18.58 -18.15 1.92
CA ALA A 3 18.82 -17.43 0.66
C ALA A 3 17.89 -17.89 -0.48
N LEU A 4 17.44 -19.15 -0.45
CA LEU A 4 16.48 -19.70 -1.42
C LEU A 4 15.09 -19.07 -1.26
N LYS A 5 14.65 -18.82 -0.03
CA LYS A 5 13.39 -18.13 0.27
C LYS A 5 13.45 -16.66 -0.14
N GLY A 6 14.61 -16.01 0.04
CA GLY A 6 14.86 -14.64 -0.42
C GLY A 6 14.74 -14.52 -1.95
N ARG A 7 15.45 -15.36 -2.70
CA ARG A 7 15.38 -15.38 -4.18
C ARG A 7 13.98 -15.70 -4.72
N LEU A 8 13.23 -16.59 -4.08
CA LEU A 8 11.85 -16.91 -4.46
C LEU A 8 10.90 -15.72 -4.20
N THR A 9 11.10 -15.04 -3.08
CA THR A 9 10.32 -13.83 -2.71
C THR A 9 10.60 -12.72 -3.72
N ASP A 10 11.86 -12.45 -4.04
CA ASP A 10 12.26 -11.48 -5.07
C ASP A 10 11.71 -11.81 -6.45
N GLY A 11 11.75 -13.09 -6.85
CA GLY A 11 11.20 -13.54 -8.12
C GLY A 11 9.69 -13.30 -8.20
N LEU A 12 8.95 -13.66 -7.15
CA LEU A 12 7.50 -13.45 -7.07
C LEU A 12 7.13 -11.96 -7.08
N TYR A 13 7.87 -11.13 -6.34
CA TYR A 13 7.68 -9.69 -6.38
C TYR A 13 7.99 -9.13 -7.77
N GLY A 14 9.09 -9.53 -8.40
CA GLY A 14 9.47 -9.04 -9.73
C GLY A 14 8.48 -9.41 -10.84
N LEU A 15 8.00 -10.66 -10.83
CA LEU A 15 6.98 -11.13 -11.76
C LEU A 15 5.63 -10.46 -11.50
N GLY A 16 5.23 -10.32 -10.24
CA GLY A 16 4.03 -9.56 -9.87
C GLY A 16 4.12 -8.10 -10.33
N TRP A 17 5.26 -7.46 -10.11
CA TRP A 17 5.50 -6.06 -10.49
C TRP A 17 5.43 -5.84 -12.01
N SER A 18 5.97 -6.77 -12.79
CA SER A 18 5.97 -6.67 -14.26
C SER A 18 4.61 -7.04 -14.86
N ALA A 19 4.00 -8.13 -14.41
CA ALA A 19 2.76 -8.64 -14.99
C ALA A 19 1.53 -7.81 -14.62
N VAL A 20 1.45 -7.28 -13.40
CA VAL A 20 0.24 -6.55 -12.96
C VAL A 20 0.13 -5.18 -13.64
N LYS A 21 1.25 -4.60 -14.09
CA LYS A 21 1.27 -3.34 -14.85
C LYS A 21 0.54 -3.43 -16.19
N THR A 22 0.60 -4.58 -16.85
CA THR A 22 0.03 -4.76 -18.19
C THR A 22 -1.41 -5.27 -18.17
N LEU A 23 -1.91 -5.71 -17.01
CA LEU A 23 -3.28 -6.17 -16.87
C LEU A 23 -4.29 -5.01 -16.91
N PRO A 24 -5.42 -5.15 -17.64
CA PRO A 24 -6.55 -4.26 -17.50
C PRO A 24 -7.02 -4.17 -16.05
N GLU A 25 -7.36 -2.96 -15.61
CA GLU A 25 -7.69 -2.71 -14.21
C GLU A 25 -8.82 -3.56 -13.62
N PRO A 26 -9.94 -3.81 -14.34
CA PRO A 26 -10.98 -4.67 -13.81
C PRO A 26 -10.48 -6.11 -13.58
N ALA A 27 -9.57 -6.59 -14.43
CA ALA A 27 -8.96 -7.91 -14.30
C ALA A 27 -8.01 -7.96 -13.10
N ALA A 28 -7.13 -6.96 -12.95
CA ALA A 28 -6.25 -6.84 -11.79
C ALA A 28 -7.06 -6.76 -10.48
N THR A 29 -8.11 -5.94 -10.44
CA THR A 29 -8.98 -5.78 -9.27
C THR A 29 -9.65 -7.10 -8.89
N ARG A 30 -10.19 -7.83 -9.88
CA ARG A 30 -10.80 -9.14 -9.64
C ARG A 30 -9.78 -10.17 -9.15
N LEU A 31 -8.58 -10.19 -9.74
CA LEU A 31 -7.50 -11.09 -9.35
C LEU A 31 -7.10 -10.88 -7.89
N PHE A 32 -6.75 -9.65 -7.51
CA PHE A 32 -6.30 -9.34 -6.15
C PHE A 32 -7.41 -9.51 -5.11
N ARG A 33 -8.67 -9.18 -5.45
CA ARG A 33 -9.81 -9.48 -4.58
C ARG A 33 -10.00 -10.98 -4.36
N THR A 34 -9.80 -11.79 -5.40
CA THR A 34 -9.89 -13.26 -5.30
C THR A 34 -8.77 -13.82 -4.45
N ILE A 35 -7.53 -13.34 -4.63
CA ILE A 35 -6.38 -13.70 -3.80
C ILE A 35 -6.65 -13.32 -2.34
N ALA A 36 -7.14 -12.11 -2.07
CA ALA A 36 -7.49 -11.66 -0.72
C ALA A 36 -8.48 -12.62 -0.05
N ASP A 37 -9.59 -12.94 -0.73
CA ASP A 37 -10.62 -13.83 -0.20
C ASP A 37 -10.07 -15.24 0.02
N GLN A 38 -9.23 -15.76 -0.87
CA GLN A 38 -8.65 -17.10 -0.73
C GLN A 38 -7.64 -17.19 0.42
N VAL A 39 -6.80 -16.16 0.59
CA VAL A 39 -5.85 -16.07 1.72
C VAL A 39 -6.60 -15.93 3.03
N TRP A 40 -7.63 -15.07 3.07
CA TRP A 40 -8.49 -14.88 4.24
C TRP A 40 -9.18 -16.19 4.64
N LYS A 41 -9.80 -16.91 3.68
CA LYS A 41 -10.46 -18.21 3.93
C LYS A 41 -9.54 -19.26 4.54
N ARG A 42 -8.25 -19.27 4.17
CA ARG A 42 -7.25 -20.20 4.74
C ARG A 42 -6.92 -19.91 6.20
N ARG A 43 -7.26 -18.72 6.69
CA ARG A 43 -7.13 -18.28 8.09
C ARG A 43 -5.76 -18.60 8.71
N GLY A 44 -4.70 -18.40 7.92
CA GLY A 44 -3.33 -18.64 8.35
C GLY A 44 -2.83 -17.62 9.38
N LYS A 45 -1.59 -17.78 9.84
CA LYS A 45 -0.97 -16.94 10.90
C LYS A 45 -1.16 -15.43 10.69
N SER A 46 -0.97 -14.92 9.47
CA SER A 46 -1.12 -13.49 9.18
C SER A 46 -2.57 -13.00 9.29
N VAL A 47 -3.56 -13.82 8.91
CA VAL A 47 -4.99 -13.49 9.04
C VAL A 47 -5.39 -13.49 10.50
N LEU A 48 -4.95 -14.48 11.28
CA LEU A 48 -5.18 -14.51 12.74
C LEU A 48 -4.52 -13.32 13.44
N ARG A 49 -3.33 -12.91 12.97
CA ARG A 49 -2.67 -11.69 13.47
C ARG A 49 -3.52 -10.46 13.17
N LEU A 50 -4.03 -10.32 11.94
CA LEU A 50 -4.94 -9.23 11.57
C LEU A 50 -6.19 -9.23 12.47
N GLU A 51 -6.84 -10.37 12.67
CA GLU A 51 -7.99 -10.51 13.59
C GLU A 51 -7.63 -10.08 15.02
N SER A 52 -6.47 -10.49 15.54
CA SER A 52 -6.01 -10.11 16.89
C SER A 52 -5.72 -8.62 17.03
N ASN A 53 -5.28 -7.96 15.94
CA ASN A 53 -5.06 -6.53 15.93
C ASN A 53 -6.41 -5.80 15.86
N LEU A 54 -7.33 -6.26 15.01
CA LEU A 54 -8.68 -5.69 14.92
C LEU A 54 -9.46 -5.82 16.22
N ALA A 55 -9.33 -6.94 16.95
CA ALA A 55 -9.94 -7.10 18.26
C ALA A 55 -9.45 -6.08 19.30
N ARG A 56 -8.28 -5.45 19.09
CA ARG A 56 -7.80 -4.34 19.94
C ARG A 56 -8.35 -2.98 19.48
N VAL A 57 -8.60 -2.83 18.17
CA VAL A 57 -9.13 -1.60 17.58
C VAL A 57 -10.64 -1.48 17.81
N VAL A 58 -11.36 -2.61 17.77
CA VAL A 58 -12.81 -2.72 18.00
C VAL A 58 -13.10 -3.78 19.07
N PRO A 59 -12.82 -3.49 20.35
CA PRO A 59 -12.90 -4.48 21.43
C PRO A 59 -14.29 -5.09 21.61
N ASP A 60 -15.35 -4.34 21.29
CA ASP A 60 -16.74 -4.79 21.45
C ASP A 60 -17.29 -5.54 20.22
N ALA A 61 -16.46 -5.76 19.20
CA ALA A 61 -16.88 -6.46 17.99
C ALA A 61 -17.17 -7.93 18.26
N SER A 62 -18.32 -8.41 17.82
CA SER A 62 -18.63 -9.84 17.83
C SER A 62 -17.64 -10.63 16.95
N PRO A 63 -17.50 -11.95 17.16
CA PRO A 63 -16.65 -12.78 16.30
C PRO A 63 -17.01 -12.69 14.81
N ALA A 64 -18.31 -12.60 14.49
CA ALA A 64 -18.79 -12.41 13.12
C ALA A 64 -18.34 -11.05 12.56
N ARG A 65 -18.44 -9.99 13.36
CA ARG A 65 -18.00 -8.65 12.95
C ARG A 65 -16.48 -8.59 12.74
N LEU A 66 -15.70 -9.25 13.59
CA LEU A 66 -14.25 -9.37 13.40
C LEU A 66 -13.89 -10.12 12.12
N ALA A 67 -14.62 -11.18 11.77
CA ALA A 67 -14.43 -11.91 10.53
C ALA A 67 -14.76 -11.06 9.29
N GLU A 68 -15.82 -10.26 9.34
CA GLU A 68 -16.16 -9.30 8.27
C GLU A 68 -15.06 -8.24 8.09
N LEU A 69 -14.62 -7.64 9.20
CA LEU A 69 -13.58 -6.61 9.20
C LEU A 69 -12.24 -7.18 8.74
N SER A 70 -11.87 -8.38 9.15
CA SER A 70 -10.62 -9.01 8.72
C SER A 70 -10.67 -9.36 7.23
N ARG A 71 -11.83 -9.77 6.69
CA ARG A 71 -12.02 -9.98 5.26
C ARG A 71 -11.89 -8.67 4.47
N ALA A 72 -12.52 -7.60 4.95
CA ALA A 72 -12.42 -6.28 4.35
C ALA A 72 -10.98 -5.75 4.40
N GLY A 73 -10.30 -5.92 5.55
CA GLY A 73 -8.90 -5.55 5.74
C GLY A 73 -7.96 -6.30 4.79
N MET A 74 -8.15 -7.61 4.60
CA MET A 74 -7.39 -8.39 3.62
C MET A 74 -7.59 -7.90 2.18
N ARG A 75 -8.82 -7.51 1.82
CA ARG A 75 -9.10 -6.92 0.51
C ARG A 75 -8.44 -5.55 0.35
N SER A 76 -8.47 -4.71 1.39
CA SER A 76 -7.77 -3.42 1.40
C SER A 76 -6.26 -3.58 1.27
N TYR A 77 -5.67 -4.54 1.99
CA TYR A 77 -4.25 -4.84 1.93
C TYR A 77 -3.82 -5.34 0.54
N MET A 78 -4.61 -6.20 -0.11
CA MET A 78 -4.33 -6.65 -1.47
C MET A 78 -4.56 -5.55 -2.51
N ARG A 79 -5.51 -4.64 -2.28
CA ARG A 79 -5.71 -3.46 -3.11
C ARG A 79 -4.48 -2.54 -3.06
N TYR A 80 -3.92 -2.30 -1.88
CA TYR A 80 -2.66 -1.55 -1.74
C TYR A 80 -1.56 -2.12 -2.64
N TRP A 81 -1.27 -3.42 -2.54
CA TRP A 81 -0.24 -4.05 -3.38
C TRP A 81 -0.53 -3.95 -4.88
N MET A 82 -1.78 -4.18 -5.28
CA MET A 82 -2.19 -4.04 -6.67
C MET A 82 -1.94 -2.62 -7.19
N GLU A 83 -2.35 -1.61 -6.43
CA GLU A 83 -2.18 -0.21 -6.80
C GLU A 83 -0.72 0.19 -6.80
N SER A 84 0.08 -0.17 -5.78
CA SER A 84 1.51 0.13 -5.75
C SER A 84 2.27 -0.46 -6.94
N PHE A 85 1.94 -1.69 -7.38
CA PHE A 85 2.56 -2.27 -8.59
C PHE A 85 2.23 -1.48 -9.86
N ARG A 86 1.05 -0.88 -9.93
CA ARG A 86 0.54 -0.15 -11.12
C ARG A 86 0.78 1.36 -11.05
N LEU A 87 1.05 1.91 -9.89
CA LEU A 87 1.24 3.36 -9.69
C LEU A 87 2.26 3.98 -10.67
N PRO A 88 3.39 3.34 -11.02
CA PRO A 88 4.36 3.93 -11.95
C PRO A 88 3.83 4.05 -13.40
N THR A 89 2.72 3.41 -13.72
CA THR A 89 2.07 3.50 -15.04
C THR A 89 0.83 4.39 -15.02
N TRP A 90 0.51 5.03 -13.90
CA TRP A 90 -0.62 5.96 -13.82
C TRP A 90 -0.26 7.28 -14.47
N SER A 91 -1.21 7.89 -15.18
CA SER A 91 -1.03 9.24 -15.69
C SER A 91 -1.02 10.26 -14.55
N PRO A 92 -0.39 11.43 -14.74
CA PRO A 92 -0.48 12.52 -13.78
C PRO A 92 -1.93 12.90 -13.44
N GLU A 93 -2.83 12.86 -14.42
CA GLU A 93 -4.27 13.14 -14.26
C GLU A 93 -4.90 12.15 -13.29
N ARG A 94 -4.65 10.85 -13.50
CA ARG A 94 -5.15 9.80 -12.62
C ARG A 94 -4.61 9.94 -11.19
N ILE A 95 -3.34 10.29 -11.03
CA ILE A 95 -2.76 10.52 -9.70
C ILE A 95 -3.47 11.67 -9.00
N ARG A 96 -3.75 12.78 -9.70
CA ARG A 96 -4.43 13.96 -9.16
C ARG A 96 -5.90 13.69 -8.81
N GLU A 97 -6.63 13.04 -9.71
CA GLU A 97 -8.09 12.84 -9.59
C GLU A 97 -8.47 11.60 -8.79
N GLY A 98 -7.54 10.65 -8.63
CA GLY A 98 -7.79 9.38 -7.93
C GLY A 98 -7.79 9.48 -6.40
N ILE A 99 -7.55 10.67 -5.84
CA ILE A 99 -7.47 10.91 -4.39
C ILE A 99 -8.12 12.25 -4.06
N ASP A 100 -8.84 12.29 -2.95
CA ASP A 100 -9.36 13.51 -2.34
C ASP A 100 -8.60 13.75 -1.03
N VAL A 101 -7.85 14.86 -0.97
CA VAL A 101 -7.03 15.23 0.19
C VAL A 101 -7.76 16.31 0.98
N LYS A 102 -8.38 15.88 2.07
CA LYS A 102 -9.00 16.80 3.02
C LYS A 102 -7.94 17.64 3.71
N ASP A 103 -8.29 18.90 3.97
CA ASP A 103 -7.47 19.84 4.72
C ASP A 103 -6.05 20.04 4.16
N ALA A 104 -5.90 19.94 2.83
CA ALA A 104 -4.62 20.16 2.14
C ALA A 104 -4.01 21.55 2.43
N HIS A 105 -4.83 22.53 2.82
CA HIS A 105 -4.38 23.86 3.23
C HIS A 105 -3.41 23.82 4.41
N LEU A 106 -3.55 22.88 5.35
CA LEU A 106 -2.62 22.72 6.48
C LEU A 106 -1.20 22.40 6.02
N LEU A 107 -1.08 21.63 4.93
CA LEU A 107 0.21 21.33 4.30
C LEU A 107 0.72 22.56 3.54
N THR A 108 -0.10 23.19 2.69
CA THR A 108 0.37 24.32 1.87
C THR A 108 0.72 25.55 2.69
N GLU A 109 -0.07 25.91 3.70
CA GLU A 109 0.21 27.03 4.60
C GLU A 109 1.51 26.82 5.40
N GLY A 110 1.79 25.59 5.83
CA GLY A 110 3.04 25.27 6.52
C GLY A 110 4.27 25.41 5.61
N LEU A 111 4.11 25.07 4.32
CA LEU A 111 5.15 25.27 3.30
C LEU A 111 5.34 26.75 2.97
N ASP A 112 4.25 27.50 2.77
CA ASP A 112 4.27 28.93 2.45
C ASP A 112 4.86 29.77 3.59
N ALA A 113 4.72 29.31 4.84
CA ALA A 113 5.34 29.92 6.01
C ALA A 113 6.86 29.70 6.10
N GLY A 114 7.47 28.92 5.18
CA GLY A 114 8.91 28.67 5.14
C GLY A 114 9.46 27.83 6.30
N LYS A 115 8.58 27.15 7.06
CA LYS A 115 8.97 26.34 8.24
C LYS A 115 9.26 24.87 7.90
N GLY A 116 8.81 24.42 6.72
CA GLY A 116 8.71 23.00 6.39
C GLY A 116 7.55 22.32 7.12
N VAL A 117 7.20 21.11 6.67
CA VAL A 117 6.08 20.33 7.22
C VAL A 117 6.52 18.88 7.44
N ILE A 118 6.16 18.31 8.59
CA ILE A 118 6.33 16.88 8.89
C ILE A 118 4.98 16.20 8.74
N LEU A 119 4.86 15.29 7.77
CA LEU A 119 3.69 14.43 7.61
C LEU A 119 3.95 13.08 8.30
N ALA A 120 3.34 12.87 9.46
CA ALA A 120 3.37 11.60 10.18
C ALA A 120 2.13 10.78 9.85
N LEU A 121 2.30 9.64 9.19
CA LEU A 121 1.20 8.77 8.75
C LEU A 121 1.35 7.34 9.30
N PRO A 122 0.22 6.68 9.62
CA PRO A 122 0.23 5.24 9.86
C PRO A 122 0.32 4.46 8.55
N HIS A 123 0.58 3.15 8.63
CA HIS A 123 0.53 2.24 7.48
C HIS A 123 -0.93 1.93 7.10
N LEU A 124 -1.64 2.92 6.56
CA LEU A 124 -3.05 2.81 6.15
C LEU A 124 -3.25 3.24 4.71
N GLY A 125 -4.17 2.56 4.02
CA GLY A 125 -4.51 2.88 2.64
C GLY A 125 -3.31 2.71 1.70
N ASN A 126 -3.14 3.67 0.78
CA ASN A 126 -2.03 3.71 -0.16
C ASN A 126 -1.24 5.01 0.01
N TRP A 127 -0.23 4.97 0.88
CA TRP A 127 0.62 6.13 1.14
C TRP A 127 1.57 6.47 -0.01
N ASP A 128 1.89 5.52 -0.90
CA ASP A 128 2.68 5.83 -2.10
C ASP A 128 1.88 6.71 -3.07
N HIS A 129 0.56 6.46 -3.22
CA HIS A 129 -0.31 7.34 -4.02
C HIS A 129 -0.44 8.73 -3.38
N ALA A 130 -0.55 8.83 -2.06
CA ALA A 130 -0.52 10.12 -1.37
C ALA A 130 0.79 10.88 -1.63
N GLY A 131 1.95 10.21 -1.58
CA GLY A 131 3.24 10.79 -1.93
C GLY A 131 3.32 11.24 -3.40
N ALA A 132 2.85 10.41 -4.33
CA ALA A 132 2.77 10.74 -5.75
C ALA A 132 1.85 11.95 -6.00
N TRP A 133 0.77 12.09 -5.23
CA TRP A 133 -0.10 13.26 -5.30
C TRP A 133 0.64 14.54 -4.87
N VAL A 134 1.43 14.51 -3.79
CA VAL A 134 2.22 15.68 -3.37
C VAL A 134 3.18 16.13 -4.47
N THR A 135 3.94 15.20 -5.06
CA THR A 135 4.93 15.54 -6.11
C THR A 135 4.27 15.91 -7.44
N THR A 136 3.09 15.35 -7.75
CA THR A 136 2.41 15.58 -9.02
C THR A 136 1.46 16.78 -9.00
N HIS A 137 0.68 16.94 -7.93
CA HIS A 137 -0.32 18.00 -7.77
C HIS A 137 0.32 19.28 -7.20
N LEU A 138 0.97 19.17 -6.03
CA LEU A 138 1.59 20.33 -5.37
C LEU A 138 2.94 20.71 -5.96
N LYS A 139 3.58 19.81 -6.73
CA LYS A 139 4.93 20.01 -7.31
C LYS A 139 6.01 20.21 -6.25
N VAL A 140 5.81 19.64 -5.06
CA VAL A 140 6.75 19.75 -3.94
C VAL A 140 7.52 18.43 -3.80
N PRO A 141 8.86 18.43 -3.90
CA PRO A 141 9.66 17.26 -3.54
C PRO A 141 9.64 17.09 -2.02
N PHE A 142 9.73 15.84 -1.55
CA PHE A 142 9.81 15.55 -0.13
C PHE A 142 10.85 14.46 0.16
N THR A 143 11.24 14.36 1.43
CA THR A 143 12.15 13.33 1.93
C THR A 143 11.39 12.37 2.84
N THR A 144 11.71 11.08 2.73
CA THR A 144 11.19 10.03 3.62
C THR A 144 12.31 9.06 3.99
N VAL A 145 12.03 8.17 4.93
CA VAL A 145 12.92 7.09 5.33
C VAL A 145 12.36 5.74 4.87
N ALA A 146 13.23 4.85 4.44
CA ALA A 146 12.88 3.49 4.04
C ALA A 146 13.73 2.48 4.80
N GLU A 147 13.08 1.49 5.43
CA GLU A 147 13.78 0.37 6.05
C GLU A 147 14.58 -0.41 4.99
N ARG A 148 15.82 -0.77 5.33
CA ARG A 148 16.66 -1.58 4.45
C ARG A 148 16.23 -3.04 4.49
N LEU A 149 15.38 -3.42 3.56
CA LEU A 149 14.86 -4.78 3.42
C LEU A 149 15.95 -5.76 2.99
N GLU A 150 15.85 -6.99 3.51
CA GLU A 150 16.61 -8.13 3.02
C GLU A 150 15.72 -9.06 2.17
N PRO A 151 16.21 -9.54 1.01
CA PRO A 151 17.54 -9.28 0.45
C PRO A 151 17.67 -7.86 -0.12
N ALA A 152 18.90 -7.33 -0.19
CA ALA A 152 19.17 -5.98 -0.71
C ALA A 152 18.57 -5.69 -2.10
N THR A 153 18.47 -6.71 -2.95
CA THR A 153 17.81 -6.63 -4.27
C THR A 153 16.32 -6.27 -4.19
N LEU A 154 15.64 -6.64 -3.10
CA LEU A 154 14.26 -6.23 -2.84
C LEU A 154 14.20 -4.76 -2.44
N TYR A 155 15.11 -4.32 -1.56
CA TYR A 155 15.23 -2.92 -1.16
C TYR A 155 15.46 -2.02 -2.38
N ASP A 156 16.42 -2.36 -3.25
CA ASP A 156 16.75 -1.57 -4.43
C ASP A 156 15.55 -1.38 -5.37
N ARG A 157 14.69 -2.40 -5.49
CA ARG A 157 13.45 -2.30 -6.27
C ARG A 157 12.43 -1.36 -5.67
N PHE A 158 12.29 -1.35 -4.34
CA PHE A 158 11.40 -0.40 -3.65
C PHE A 158 11.93 1.03 -3.68
N VAL A 159 13.24 1.22 -3.73
CA VAL A 159 13.86 2.53 -3.94
C VAL A 159 13.62 3.01 -5.36
N ALA A 160 13.93 2.20 -6.38
CA ALA A 160 13.74 2.57 -7.79
C ALA A 160 12.27 2.77 -8.21
N TYR A 161 11.32 2.30 -7.38
CA TYR A 161 9.90 2.50 -7.57
C TYR A 161 9.43 3.93 -7.24
N ARG A 162 10.12 4.64 -6.35
CA ARG A 162 9.74 5.97 -5.83
C ARG A 162 10.53 7.07 -6.52
#